data_AF-A0A4Q2JS13-F1
#
_entry.id   AF-A0A4Q2JS13-F1
#
_cell.length_a   1.000
_cell.length_b   1.000
_cell.length_c   1.000
_cell.angle_alpha   90.00
_cell.angle_beta   90.00
_cell.angle_gamma   90.00
#
_symmetry.space_group_name_H-M   'P 1'
#
loop_
_entity.id
_entity.type
_entity.pdbx_description
1 polymer ?
#
loop_
_entity_poly.entity_id
_entity_poly.type
_entity_poly.pdbx_seq_one_letter_code
_entity_poly.pdbx_strand_id
1 'polypeptide(L)'
;MAEQRKKKVVRVEPTAAADHGGGTAVADDSAAPTWTPTPEAKKQATTFRLIAGGLWLLAIGGEIFSIFWVLRQVPVNMVLLIILIVVIGALAIGGSLLWKKANRLDPASKEDKVRFFVQNQLGAIIAVIAFLPLIILIFTNKDMDGKQKALAGIIAIVIGGGALALGVDYNPPSVEQYTEESNTIEQLTGQDLVYWTKSGSVFHVCAEVPDVNKESKDGQIYEGTVADAHAAGKDRLVSYWEREAVNYCGYSQEQVDAVADAADIDSEEPIEAPEETPAAE
;
A
#
# COMPACT_ATOMS: atom_id res chain seq x y z
N MET A 1 -7.03 28.87 -27.97
CA MET A 1 -7.03 28.84 -26.50
C MET A 1 -8.28 28.06 -26.07
N ALA A 2 -8.15 26.77 -25.75
CA ALA A 2 -9.28 26.03 -25.22
C ALA A 2 -9.50 26.49 -23.78
N GLU A 3 -10.65 27.09 -23.51
CA GLU A 3 -11.12 27.40 -22.17
C GLU A 3 -11.09 26.10 -21.37
N GLN A 4 -10.17 25.96 -20.42
CA GLN A 4 -10.15 24.83 -19.50
C GLN A 4 -11.44 24.93 -18.68
N ARG A 5 -12.48 24.19 -19.09
CA ARG A 5 -13.70 24.07 -18.31
C ARG A 5 -13.30 23.61 -16.90
N LYS A 6 -13.60 24.44 -15.89
CA LYS A 6 -13.42 24.09 -14.48
C LYS A 6 -14.04 22.71 -14.24
N LYS A 7 -13.25 21.77 -13.75
CA LYS A 7 -13.69 20.40 -13.51
C LYS A 7 -14.71 20.37 -12.38
N LYS A 8 -15.61 19.39 -12.42
CA LYS A 8 -16.60 19.22 -11.37
C LYS A 8 -15.91 18.62 -10.14
N VAL A 9 -15.96 19.34 -9.02
CA VAL A 9 -15.55 18.81 -7.73
C VAL A 9 -16.71 17.99 -7.14
N VAL A 10 -16.41 16.78 -6.68
CA VAL A 10 -17.36 15.79 -6.17
C VAL A 10 -16.94 15.42 -4.77
N ARG A 11 -17.75 15.80 -3.78
CA ARG A 11 -17.56 15.39 -2.39
C ARG A 11 -17.81 13.90 -2.23
N VAL A 12 -16.80 13.19 -1.74
CA VAL A 12 -16.98 11.85 -1.21
C VAL A 12 -17.69 12.01 0.12
N GLU A 13 -18.84 11.36 0.28
CA GLU A 13 -19.49 11.34 1.59
C GLU A 13 -18.54 10.62 2.56
N PRO A 14 -18.18 11.25 3.71
CA PRO A 14 -17.30 10.62 4.67
C PRO A 14 -17.91 9.27 5.04
N THR A 15 -17.11 8.21 4.92
CA THR A 15 -17.53 6.91 5.43
C THR A 15 -17.53 7.03 6.94
N ALA A 16 -18.71 7.37 7.52
CA ALA A 16 -18.96 7.67 8.92
C ALA A 16 -17.65 7.96 9.67
N ALA A 17 -17.23 9.24 9.63
CA ALA A 17 -16.05 9.72 10.33
C ALA A 17 -15.92 8.95 11.65
N ALA A 18 -14.69 8.48 11.95
CA ALA A 18 -14.34 8.25 13.33
C ALA A 18 -14.81 9.51 14.06
N ASP A 19 -15.87 9.35 14.84
CA ASP A 19 -16.38 10.39 15.69
C ASP A 19 -15.17 10.75 16.54
N HIS A 20 -14.54 11.89 16.25
CA HIS A 20 -13.79 12.63 17.25
C HIS A 20 -14.84 13.17 18.23
N GLY A 21 -15.51 12.22 18.88
CA GLY A 21 -16.63 12.42 19.74
C GLY A 21 -16.10 13.15 20.93
N GLY A 22 -16.62 14.37 21.12
CA GLY A 22 -16.57 15.08 22.39
C GLY A 22 -17.19 14.21 23.47
N GLY A 23 -16.37 13.34 24.04
CA GLY A 23 -16.65 12.56 25.23
C GLY A 23 -15.59 12.93 26.25
N THR A 24 -15.98 13.70 27.26
CA THR A 24 -15.18 14.04 28.43
C THR A 24 -14.46 12.82 28.99
N ALA A 25 -13.18 12.70 28.64
CA ALA A 25 -12.20 11.87 29.31
C ALA A 25 -10.95 12.74 29.49
N VAL A 26 -10.40 12.68 30.70
CA VAL A 26 -9.35 13.54 31.22
C VAL A 26 -8.19 13.63 30.24
N ALA A 27 -7.84 14.86 29.86
CA ALA A 27 -6.71 15.19 29.00
C ALA A 27 -5.41 14.66 29.61
N ASP A 28 -4.74 13.81 28.86
CA ASP A 28 -3.28 13.75 28.85
C ASP A 28 -2.86 14.56 27.61
N ASP A 29 -2.45 15.81 27.85
CA ASP A 29 -2.04 16.78 26.83
C ASP A 29 -0.69 16.35 26.26
N SER A 30 -0.62 15.93 24.98
CA SER A 30 0.48 16.22 24.01
C SER A 30 0.58 15.32 22.77
N ALA A 31 -0.27 14.32 22.53
CA ALA A 31 -0.21 13.53 21.29
C ALA A 31 -1.41 13.79 20.37
N ALA A 32 -1.16 14.24 19.14
CA ALA A 32 -2.17 14.29 18.08
C ALA A 32 -2.83 12.91 17.89
N PRO A 33 -4.14 12.83 17.54
CA PRO A 33 -4.83 11.56 17.44
C PRO A 33 -4.19 10.68 16.35
N THR A 34 -3.65 9.53 16.76
CA THR A 34 -3.08 8.54 15.84
C THR A 34 -4.15 8.03 14.87
N TRP A 35 -3.82 8.00 13.58
CA TRP A 35 -4.74 7.53 12.55
C TRP A 35 -5.17 6.08 12.81
N THR A 36 -6.46 5.80 12.62
CA THR A 36 -7.01 4.44 12.66
C THR A 36 -7.93 4.19 11.48
N PRO A 37 -7.98 2.95 10.94
CA PRO A 37 -8.85 2.64 9.82
C PRO A 37 -10.32 2.69 10.25
N THR A 38 -11.17 3.24 9.37
CA THR A 38 -12.62 3.17 9.57
C THR A 38 -13.11 1.71 9.65
N PRO A 39 -14.24 1.43 10.31
CA PRO A 39 -14.80 0.08 10.39
C PRO A 39 -14.99 -0.57 9.00
N GLU A 40 -15.40 0.22 8.01
CA GLU A 40 -15.60 -0.18 6.63
C GLU A 40 -14.28 -0.51 5.93
N ALA A 41 -13.27 0.37 6.05
CA ALA A 41 -11.94 0.15 5.49
C ALA A 41 -11.30 -1.10 6.09
N LYS A 42 -11.41 -1.28 7.42
CA LYS A 42 -10.92 -2.45 8.14
C LYS A 42 -11.61 -3.74 7.65
N LYS A 43 -12.94 -3.74 7.55
CA LYS A 43 -13.70 -4.88 7.03
C LYS A 43 -13.31 -5.23 5.59
N GLN A 44 -13.12 -4.22 4.75
CA GLN A 44 -12.70 -4.41 3.37
C GLN A 44 -11.26 -4.95 3.29
N ALA A 45 -10.34 -4.42 4.10
CA ALA A 45 -8.98 -4.92 4.21
C ALA A 45 -8.95 -6.39 4.63
N THR A 46 -9.70 -6.77 5.67
CA THR A 46 -9.83 -8.17 6.10
C THR A 46 -10.35 -9.05 4.97
N THR A 47 -11.38 -8.60 4.24
CA THR A 47 -11.93 -9.36 3.10
C THR A 47 -10.89 -9.59 2.01
N PHE A 48 -10.12 -8.55 1.64
CA PHE A 48 -9.05 -8.69 0.66
C PHE A 48 -7.93 -9.61 1.13
N ARG A 49 -7.54 -9.55 2.42
CA ARG A 49 -6.54 -10.47 2.99
C ARG A 49 -7.00 -11.92 2.95
N LEU A 50 -8.27 -12.19 3.25
CA LEU A 50 -8.84 -13.55 3.18
C LEU A 50 -8.84 -14.09 1.75
N ILE A 51 -9.27 -13.27 0.77
CA ILE A 51 -9.25 -13.66 -0.64
C ILE A 51 -7.80 -13.87 -1.11
N ALA A 52 -6.89 -12.94 -0.79
CA ALA A 52 -5.47 -13.06 -1.12
C ALA A 52 -4.86 -14.34 -0.54
N GLY A 53 -5.10 -14.63 0.74
CA GLY A 53 -4.69 -15.87 1.39
C GLY A 53 -5.25 -17.11 0.69
N GLY A 54 -6.52 -17.08 0.29
CA GLY A 54 -7.13 -18.16 -0.50
C GLY A 54 -6.46 -18.38 -1.86
N LEU A 55 -6.17 -17.31 -2.60
CA LEU A 55 -5.46 -17.38 -3.88
C LEU A 55 -4.05 -17.94 -3.71
N TRP A 56 -3.33 -17.52 -2.66
CA TRP A 56 -2.00 -18.02 -2.35
C TRP A 56 -2.01 -19.49 -1.92
N LEU A 57 -2.99 -19.92 -1.12
CA LEU A 57 -3.15 -21.34 -0.79
C LEU A 57 -3.42 -22.19 -2.04
N LEU A 58 -4.22 -21.68 -3.00
CA LEU A 58 -4.42 -22.35 -4.28
C LEU A 58 -3.14 -22.38 -5.12
N ALA A 59 -2.35 -21.31 -5.12
CA ALA A 59 -1.07 -21.26 -5.82
C ALA A 59 -0.08 -22.30 -5.26
N ILE A 60 0.08 -22.34 -3.94
CA ILE A 60 0.92 -23.33 -3.25
C ILE A 60 0.39 -24.75 -3.45
N GLY A 61 -0.93 -24.95 -3.41
CA GLY A 61 -1.55 -26.24 -3.73
C GLY A 61 -1.25 -26.70 -5.17
N GLY A 62 -1.30 -25.78 -6.13
CA GLY A 62 -0.91 -26.02 -7.52
C GLY A 62 0.57 -26.34 -7.68
N GLU A 63 1.44 -25.67 -6.93
CA GLU A 63 2.87 -25.95 -6.88
C GLU A 63 3.13 -27.37 -6.34
N ILE A 64 2.56 -27.70 -5.18
CA ILE A 64 2.65 -29.03 -4.56
C ILE A 64 2.16 -30.11 -5.53
N PHE A 65 1.03 -29.89 -6.20
CA PHE A 65 0.51 -30.80 -7.22
C PHE A 65 1.48 -30.96 -8.41
N SER A 66 2.06 -29.84 -8.88
CA SER A 66 3.05 -29.87 -9.95
C SER A 66 4.28 -30.70 -9.57
N ILE A 67 4.80 -30.50 -8.36
CA ILE A 67 5.99 -31.17 -7.83
C ILE A 67 5.74 -32.66 -7.59
N PHE A 68 4.70 -33.00 -6.83
CA PHE A 68 4.50 -34.35 -6.34
C PHE A 68 3.75 -35.27 -7.31
N TRP A 69 3.10 -34.70 -8.33
CA TRP A 69 2.35 -35.47 -9.31
C TRP A 69 2.84 -35.24 -10.74
N VAL A 70 2.85 -34.00 -11.25
CA VAL A 70 3.17 -33.73 -12.68
C VAL A 70 4.63 -34.06 -13.00
N LEU A 71 5.57 -33.59 -12.19
CA LEU A 71 7.01 -33.82 -12.37
C LEU A 71 7.42 -35.30 -12.17
N ARG A 72 6.53 -36.15 -11.66
CA ARG A 72 6.80 -37.59 -11.49
C ARG A 72 6.27 -38.45 -12.64
N GLN A 73 5.58 -37.87 -13.61
CA GLN A 73 5.10 -38.60 -14.77
C GLN A 73 6.24 -38.95 -15.71
N VAL A 74 6.19 -40.14 -16.32
CA VAL A 74 7.15 -40.59 -17.32
C VAL A 74 6.39 -40.97 -18.59
N PRO A 75 6.41 -40.16 -19.66
CA PRO A 75 7.08 -38.84 -19.76
C PRO A 75 6.32 -37.73 -19.00
N VAL A 76 7.03 -36.66 -18.63
CA VAL A 76 6.43 -35.48 -17.97
C VAL A 76 5.44 -34.79 -18.93
N ASN A 77 4.22 -34.53 -18.45
CA ASN A 77 3.23 -33.77 -19.21
C ASN A 77 3.57 -32.27 -19.25
N MET A 78 4.34 -31.86 -20.26
CA MET A 78 4.84 -30.50 -20.43
C MET A 78 3.73 -29.45 -20.58
N VAL A 79 2.64 -29.79 -21.28
CA VAL A 79 1.53 -28.86 -21.50
C VAL A 79 0.87 -28.52 -20.17
N LEU A 80 0.59 -29.54 -19.37
CA LEU A 80 0.00 -29.36 -18.04
C LEU A 80 0.94 -28.58 -17.11
N LEU A 81 2.24 -28.90 -17.11
CA LEU A 81 3.23 -28.19 -16.29
C LEU A 81 3.25 -26.69 -16.61
N ILE A 82 3.30 -26.33 -17.90
CA ILE A 82 3.33 -24.92 -18.33
C ILE A 82 2.03 -24.20 -17.93
N ILE A 83 0.87 -24.82 -18.13
CA ILE A 83 -0.41 -24.26 -17.71
C ILE A 83 -0.43 -24.00 -16.20
N LEU A 84 0.04 -24.96 -15.40
CA LEU A 84 0.11 -24.81 -13.95
C LEU A 84 1.04 -23.67 -13.52
N ILE A 85 2.23 -23.55 -14.13
CA ILE A 85 3.15 -22.42 -13.86
C ILE A 85 2.45 -21.08 -14.11
N VAL A 86 1.71 -20.95 -15.22
CA VAL A 86 0.97 -19.73 -15.56
C VAL A 86 -0.16 -19.46 -14.55
N VAL A 87 -0.93 -20.48 -14.19
CA VAL A 87 -2.03 -20.36 -13.22
C VAL A 87 -1.51 -20.00 -11.83
N ILE A 88 -0.46 -20.65 -11.35
CA ILE A 88 0.21 -20.35 -10.08
C ILE A 88 0.68 -18.88 -10.08
N GLY A 89 1.29 -18.43 -11.18
CA GLY A 89 1.72 -17.03 -11.33
C GLY A 89 0.58 -16.03 -11.25
N ALA A 90 -0.51 -16.29 -11.97
CA ALA A 90 -1.69 -15.43 -11.94
C ALA A 90 -2.33 -15.37 -10.54
N LEU A 91 -2.42 -16.50 -9.84
CA LEU A 91 -2.93 -16.57 -8.47
C LEU A 91 -2.02 -15.83 -7.47
N ALA A 92 -0.70 -16.03 -7.57
CA ALA A 92 0.29 -15.36 -6.73
C ALA A 92 0.26 -13.84 -6.91
N ILE A 93 0.24 -13.36 -8.16
CA ILE A 93 0.14 -11.93 -8.50
C ILE A 93 -1.20 -11.37 -8.02
N GLY A 94 -2.31 -12.05 -8.31
CA GLY A 94 -3.65 -11.62 -7.89
C GLY A 94 -3.77 -11.48 -6.38
N GLY A 95 -3.26 -12.46 -5.62
CA GLY A 95 -3.19 -12.38 -4.16
C GLY A 95 -2.35 -11.20 -3.68
N SER A 96 -1.18 -10.97 -4.27
CA SER A 96 -0.31 -9.84 -3.93
C SER A 96 -0.94 -8.47 -4.21
N LEU A 97 -1.66 -8.31 -5.32
CA LEU A 97 -2.37 -7.08 -5.64
C LEU A 97 -3.49 -6.79 -4.62
N LEU A 98 -4.26 -7.81 -4.24
CA LEU A 98 -5.30 -7.68 -3.22
C LEU A 98 -4.71 -7.40 -1.83
N TRP A 99 -3.62 -8.06 -1.48
CA TRP A 99 -2.92 -7.84 -0.21
C TRP A 99 -2.39 -6.42 -0.12
N LYS A 100 -1.76 -5.90 -1.18
CA LYS A 100 -1.32 -4.51 -1.29
C LYS A 100 -2.49 -3.55 -1.09
N LYS A 101 -3.63 -3.80 -1.73
CA LYS A 101 -4.83 -2.98 -1.54
C LYS A 101 -5.33 -3.01 -0.09
N ALA A 102 -5.29 -4.18 0.57
CA ALA A 102 -5.63 -4.29 1.98
C ALA A 102 -4.69 -3.47 2.87
N ASN A 103 -3.40 -3.41 2.55
CA ASN A 103 -2.42 -2.64 3.31
C ASN A 103 -2.65 -1.13 3.22
N ARG A 104 -3.22 -0.60 2.13
CA ARG A 104 -3.57 0.84 2.05
C ARG A 104 -4.80 1.17 2.91
N LEU A 105 -5.68 0.20 3.12
CA LEU A 105 -6.91 0.35 3.90
C LEU A 105 -6.68 0.16 5.40
N ASP A 106 -5.71 -0.67 5.78
CA ASP A 106 -5.36 -0.98 7.17
C ASP A 106 -3.83 -1.21 7.26
N PRO A 107 -3.02 -0.15 7.14
CA PRO A 107 -1.56 -0.23 7.22
C PRO A 107 -1.08 -0.69 8.60
N ALA A 108 0.13 -1.25 8.63
CA ALA A 108 0.82 -1.51 9.89
C ALA A 108 1.55 -0.24 10.36
N SER A 109 1.70 -0.09 11.66
CA SER A 109 2.59 0.92 12.25
C SER A 109 4.05 0.54 11.97
N LYS A 110 4.91 1.54 11.71
CA LYS A 110 6.37 1.38 11.62
C LYS A 110 6.99 1.02 12.96
N GLU A 111 6.33 1.23 14.09
CA GLU A 111 6.83 0.82 15.41
C GLU A 111 6.86 -0.72 15.54
N ASP A 112 5.81 -1.39 15.05
CA ASP A 112 5.78 -2.85 14.95
C ASP A 112 6.57 -3.32 13.70
N LYS A 113 7.90 -3.33 13.81
CA LYS A 113 8.81 -3.67 12.71
C LYS A 113 8.51 -5.03 12.07
N VAL A 114 8.11 -6.02 12.87
CA VAL A 114 7.84 -7.38 12.37
C VAL A 114 6.56 -7.38 11.55
N ARG A 115 5.47 -6.85 12.09
CA ARG A 115 4.21 -6.77 11.36
C ARG A 115 4.34 -5.87 10.13
N PHE A 116 5.03 -4.74 10.25
CA PHE A 116 5.29 -3.84 9.14
C PHE A 116 6.05 -4.53 8.00
N PHE A 117 7.12 -5.26 8.33
CA PHE A 117 7.90 -6.01 7.33
C PHE A 117 7.06 -7.12 6.69
N VAL A 118 6.46 -7.99 7.49
CA VAL A 118 5.69 -9.14 6.99
C VAL A 118 4.52 -8.65 6.16
N GLN A 119 3.72 -7.71 6.68
CA GLN A 119 2.54 -7.20 5.98
C GLN A 119 2.90 -6.60 4.62
N ASN A 120 4.02 -5.86 4.51
CA ASN A 120 4.38 -5.19 3.27
C ASN A 120 5.18 -6.07 2.29
N GLN A 121 5.83 -7.14 2.76
CA GLN A 121 6.63 -8.03 1.91
C GLN A 121 6.01 -9.42 1.70
N LEU A 122 4.84 -9.70 2.30
CA LEU A 122 4.22 -11.02 2.25
C LEU A 122 4.00 -11.52 0.82
N GLY A 123 3.53 -10.66 -0.09
CA GLY A 123 3.31 -11.03 -1.49
C GLY A 123 4.59 -11.52 -2.18
N ALA A 124 5.72 -10.85 -1.94
CA ALA A 124 7.02 -11.26 -2.43
C ALA A 124 7.47 -12.60 -1.81
N ILE A 125 7.33 -12.75 -0.48
CA ILE A 125 7.68 -13.98 0.24
C ILE A 125 6.91 -15.17 -0.31
N ILE A 126 5.59 -15.03 -0.48
CA ILE A 126 4.76 -16.11 -1.03
C ILE A 126 5.13 -16.43 -2.48
N ALA A 127 5.49 -15.44 -3.30
CA ALA A 127 5.95 -15.70 -4.66
C ALA A 127 7.24 -16.53 -4.69
N VAL A 128 8.19 -16.29 -3.77
CA VAL A 128 9.38 -17.14 -3.62
C VAL A 128 8.98 -18.56 -3.25
N ILE A 129 8.10 -18.72 -2.26
CA ILE A 129 7.64 -20.03 -1.79
C ILE A 129 6.98 -20.82 -2.93
N ALA A 130 6.12 -20.18 -3.72
CA ALA A 130 5.33 -20.83 -4.77
C ALA A 130 6.13 -21.21 -6.03
N PHE A 131 7.32 -20.63 -6.25
CA PHE A 131 8.08 -20.83 -7.48
C PHE A 131 9.46 -21.42 -7.28
N LEU A 132 10.18 -21.06 -6.21
CA LEU A 132 11.58 -21.46 -6.06
C LEU A 132 11.75 -22.98 -5.97
N PRO A 133 10.97 -23.74 -5.16
CA PRO A 133 11.08 -25.20 -5.12
C PRO A 133 10.74 -25.83 -6.47
N LEU A 134 9.66 -25.40 -7.12
CA LEU A 134 9.27 -25.90 -8.44
C LEU A 134 10.36 -25.66 -9.50
N ILE A 135 10.94 -24.45 -9.55
CA ILE A 135 12.03 -24.11 -10.49
C ILE A 135 13.23 -25.04 -10.28
N ILE A 136 13.66 -25.22 -9.02
CA ILE A 136 14.79 -26.11 -8.68
C ILE A 136 14.49 -27.55 -9.14
N LEU A 137 13.28 -28.03 -8.89
CA LEU A 137 12.88 -29.39 -9.25
C LEU A 137 12.71 -29.59 -10.76
N ILE A 138 12.33 -28.56 -11.52
CA ILE A 138 12.35 -28.63 -12.99
C ILE A 138 13.78 -28.89 -13.49
N PHE A 139 14.77 -28.10 -13.06
CA PHE A 139 16.14 -28.24 -13.55
C PHE A 139 16.83 -29.54 -13.09
N THR A 140 16.45 -30.06 -11.92
CA THR A 140 17.02 -31.29 -11.36
C THR A 140 16.24 -32.56 -11.75
N ASN A 141 15.10 -32.44 -12.45
CA ASN A 141 14.29 -33.59 -12.86
C ASN A 141 15.05 -34.51 -13.83
N LYS A 142 15.17 -35.80 -13.53
CA LYS A 142 15.88 -36.78 -14.38
C LYS A 142 15.06 -37.24 -15.60
N ASP A 143 13.74 -37.11 -15.54
CA ASP A 143 12.78 -37.59 -16.53
C ASP A 143 12.43 -36.51 -17.58
N MET A 144 13.15 -35.37 -17.53
CA MET A 144 13.07 -34.28 -18.51
C MET A 144 14.40 -34.13 -19.26
N ASP A 145 14.35 -33.91 -20.57
CA ASP A 145 15.54 -33.58 -21.36
C ASP A 145 15.98 -32.11 -21.17
N GLY A 146 17.15 -31.76 -21.70
CA GLY A 146 17.69 -30.40 -21.57
C GLY A 146 16.81 -29.30 -22.18
N LYS A 147 16.06 -29.60 -23.27
CA LYS A 147 15.18 -28.63 -23.93
C LYS A 147 13.91 -28.41 -23.10
N GLN A 148 13.33 -29.48 -22.55
CA GLN A 148 12.17 -29.42 -21.68
C GLN A 148 12.47 -28.62 -20.40
N LYS A 149 13.63 -28.87 -19.78
CA LYS A 149 14.11 -28.11 -18.62
C LYS A 149 14.30 -26.63 -18.93
N ALA A 150 14.98 -26.34 -20.05
CA ALA A 150 15.18 -24.96 -20.48
C ALA A 150 13.84 -24.25 -20.71
N LEU A 151 12.90 -24.88 -21.42
CA LEU A 151 11.60 -24.29 -21.71
C LEU A 151 10.78 -24.01 -20.45
N ALA A 152 10.51 -25.04 -19.63
CA ALA A 152 9.68 -24.87 -18.44
C ALA A 152 10.37 -24.00 -17.38
N GLY A 153 11.68 -24.16 -17.21
CA GLY A 153 12.47 -23.39 -16.25
C GLY A 153 12.51 -21.90 -16.58
N ILE A 154 12.70 -21.52 -17.85
CA ILE A 154 12.69 -20.11 -18.26
C ILE A 154 11.30 -19.50 -18.02
N ILE A 155 10.22 -20.18 -18.42
CA ILE A 155 8.85 -19.69 -18.18
C ILE A 155 8.61 -19.50 -16.68
N ALA A 156 8.99 -20.48 -15.86
CA ALA A 156 8.84 -20.40 -14.41
C ALA A 156 9.66 -19.27 -13.78
N ILE A 157 10.90 -19.02 -14.25
CA ILE A 157 11.73 -17.91 -13.77
C ILE A 157 11.11 -16.56 -14.16
N VAL A 158 10.65 -16.39 -15.40
CA VAL A 158 10.05 -15.13 -15.85
C VAL A 158 8.77 -14.84 -15.07
N ILE A 159 7.89 -15.83 -14.92
CA ILE A 159 6.62 -15.67 -14.21
C ILE A 159 6.88 -15.49 -12.71
N GLY A 160 7.71 -16.33 -12.10
CA GLY A 160 8.05 -16.25 -10.67
C GLY A 160 8.78 -14.96 -10.32
N GLY A 161 9.72 -14.53 -11.15
CA GLY A 161 10.42 -13.25 -10.99
C GLY A 161 9.48 -12.05 -11.16
N GLY A 162 8.55 -12.10 -12.11
CA GLY A 162 7.50 -11.09 -12.26
C GLY A 162 6.55 -11.06 -11.06
N ALA A 163 6.14 -12.22 -10.56
CA ALA A 163 5.30 -12.33 -9.36
C ALA A 163 6.02 -11.79 -8.11
N LEU A 164 7.32 -12.07 -7.97
CA LEU A 164 8.16 -11.53 -6.91
C LEU A 164 8.21 -10.00 -6.99
N ALA A 165 8.58 -9.45 -8.16
CA ALA A 165 8.71 -8.00 -8.36
C ALA A 165 7.38 -7.26 -8.12
N LEU A 166 6.25 -7.82 -8.58
CA LEU A 166 4.92 -7.24 -8.33
C LEU A 166 4.45 -7.43 -6.88
N GLY A 167 4.96 -8.46 -6.21
CA GLY A 167 4.66 -8.78 -4.81
C GLY A 167 5.35 -7.86 -3.79
N VAL A 168 6.44 -7.20 -4.19
CA VAL A 168 7.13 -6.21 -3.35
C VAL A 168 6.29 -4.95 -3.25
N ASP A 169 6.17 -4.45 -2.02
CA ASP A 169 5.66 -3.10 -1.78
C ASP A 169 6.83 -2.12 -1.63
N TYR A 170 7.08 -1.33 -2.67
CA TYR A 170 8.17 -0.36 -2.73
C TYR A 170 7.86 0.95 -2.02
N ASN A 171 6.57 1.23 -1.79
CA ASN A 171 6.11 2.37 -1.01
C ASN A 171 5.11 1.87 0.05
N PRO A 172 5.60 1.19 1.09
CA PRO A 172 4.75 0.57 2.09
C PRO A 172 4.01 1.64 2.92
N PRO A 173 2.66 1.65 2.95
CA PRO A 173 1.92 2.60 3.76
C PRO A 173 2.10 2.31 5.25
N SER A 174 2.05 3.35 6.08
CA SER A 174 2.11 3.23 7.53
C SER A 174 1.11 4.11 8.25
N VAL A 175 0.79 3.75 9.48
CA VAL A 175 -0.09 4.55 10.35
C VAL A 175 0.50 5.94 10.59
N GLU A 176 1.81 6.02 10.79
CA GLU A 176 2.54 7.27 11.01
C GLU A 176 2.44 8.18 9.79
N GLN A 177 2.64 7.63 8.57
CA GLN A 177 2.47 8.40 7.34
C GLN A 177 1.07 9.02 7.24
N TYR A 178 0.03 8.24 7.54
CA TYR A 178 -1.35 8.72 7.42
C TYR A 178 -1.69 9.74 8.51
N THR A 179 -1.12 9.55 9.72
CA THR A 179 -1.26 10.50 10.83
C THR A 179 -0.59 11.83 10.49
N GLU A 180 0.65 11.79 10.01
CA GLU A 180 1.42 12.96 9.59
C GLU A 180 0.67 13.73 8.49
N GLU A 181 0.23 13.04 7.43
CA GLU A 181 -0.50 13.68 6.33
C GLU A 181 -1.82 14.32 6.76
N SER A 182 -2.60 13.65 7.63
CA SER A 182 -3.83 14.23 8.22
C SER A 182 -3.51 15.48 9.05
N ASN A 183 -2.49 15.41 9.91
CA ASN A 183 -2.07 16.52 10.76
C ASN A 183 -1.58 17.72 9.92
N THR A 184 -0.77 17.50 8.89
CA THR A 184 -0.30 18.55 7.98
C THR A 184 -1.47 19.28 7.33
N ILE A 185 -2.46 18.53 6.81
CA ILE A 185 -3.61 19.12 6.13
C ILE A 185 -4.53 19.85 7.11
N GLU A 186 -4.77 19.29 8.29
CA GLU A 186 -5.62 19.92 9.30
C GLU A 186 -4.98 21.21 9.84
N GLN A 187 -3.68 21.20 10.11
CA GLN A 187 -2.95 22.40 10.57
C GLN A 187 -2.91 23.50 9.49
N LEU A 188 -2.73 23.13 8.23
CA LEU A 188 -2.67 24.10 7.13
C LEU A 188 -4.05 24.67 6.78
N THR A 189 -5.05 23.82 6.67
CA THR A 189 -6.35 24.18 6.09
C THR A 189 -7.46 24.40 7.13
N GLY A 190 -7.23 23.96 8.37
CA GLY A 190 -8.21 23.96 9.46
C GLY A 190 -9.24 22.83 9.39
N GLN A 191 -9.13 21.93 8.41
CA GLN A 191 -10.00 20.76 8.21
C GLN A 191 -9.21 19.60 7.58
N ASP A 192 -9.59 18.35 7.81
CA ASP A 192 -9.05 17.22 7.04
C ASP A 192 -9.73 17.14 5.66
N LEU A 193 -9.31 18.00 4.73
CA LEU A 193 -9.86 18.07 3.37
C LEU A 193 -8.77 18.11 2.31
N VAL A 194 -8.77 17.11 1.43
CA VAL A 194 -7.84 16.97 0.32
C VAL A 194 -8.57 16.68 -0.98
N TYR A 195 -7.85 16.84 -2.09
CA TYR A 195 -8.38 16.71 -3.45
C TYR A 195 -7.60 15.70 -4.27
N TRP A 196 -8.29 14.85 -5.01
CA TRP A 196 -7.62 13.86 -5.86
C TRP A 196 -8.42 13.52 -7.11
N THR A 197 -7.83 12.68 -7.95
CA THR A 197 -8.50 12.16 -9.14
C THR A 197 -8.49 10.63 -9.11
N LYS A 198 -9.40 9.99 -9.85
CA LYS A 198 -9.39 8.51 -9.96
C LYS A 198 -8.09 7.98 -10.56
N SER A 199 -7.53 8.70 -11.54
CA SER A 199 -6.33 8.28 -12.28
C SER A 199 -5.00 8.68 -11.65
N GLY A 200 -5.00 9.64 -10.71
CA GLY A 200 -3.81 10.06 -9.98
C GLY A 200 -3.38 9.03 -8.93
N SER A 201 -2.11 9.08 -8.50
CA SER A 201 -1.58 8.27 -7.40
C SER A 201 -1.37 9.07 -6.12
N VAL A 202 -1.60 10.39 -6.14
CA VAL A 202 -1.42 11.29 -4.99
C VAL A 202 -2.68 12.11 -4.77
N PHE A 203 -2.75 12.77 -3.62
CA PHE A 203 -3.74 13.81 -3.33
C PHE A 203 -3.06 15.17 -3.10
N HIS A 204 -3.87 16.21 -3.19
CA HIS A 204 -3.48 17.61 -3.30
C HIS A 204 -4.17 18.47 -2.24
N VAL A 205 -3.57 19.61 -1.93
CA VAL A 205 -4.04 20.53 -0.87
C VAL A 205 -5.33 21.25 -1.30
N CYS A 206 -5.45 21.60 -2.59
CA CYS A 206 -6.62 22.31 -3.11
C CYS A 206 -7.02 21.86 -4.53
N ALA A 207 -8.21 22.25 -4.98
CA ALA A 207 -8.74 21.88 -6.30
C ALA A 207 -8.15 22.72 -7.45
N GLU A 208 -7.58 23.89 -7.13
CA GLU A 208 -7.04 24.88 -8.07
C GLU A 208 -5.73 24.44 -8.72
N VAL A 209 -5.13 23.39 -8.21
CA VAL A 209 -3.82 22.88 -8.60
C VAL A 209 -3.86 22.45 -10.07
N PRO A 210 -2.94 22.91 -10.92
CA PRO A 210 -2.92 22.51 -12.33
C PRO A 210 -2.77 21.00 -12.52
N ASP A 211 -2.04 20.33 -11.63
CA ASP A 211 -1.73 18.91 -11.77
C ASP A 211 -2.93 18.01 -11.46
N VAL A 212 -3.70 18.26 -10.38
CA VAL A 212 -4.99 17.56 -10.16
C VAL A 212 -5.93 17.75 -11.36
N ASN A 213 -5.91 18.94 -11.97
CA ASN A 213 -6.67 19.23 -13.17
C ASN A 213 -6.11 18.55 -14.43
N LYS A 214 -4.82 18.24 -14.55
CA LYS A 214 -4.30 17.46 -15.69
C LYS A 214 -4.54 15.97 -15.51
N GLU A 215 -4.44 15.49 -14.29
CA GLU A 215 -4.56 14.08 -13.95
C GLU A 215 -5.96 13.53 -14.13
N SER A 216 -7.00 14.35 -13.93
CA SER A 216 -8.39 13.90 -14.00
C SER A 216 -8.80 13.53 -15.45
N LYS A 217 -8.79 12.23 -15.75
CA LYS A 217 -9.20 11.72 -17.08
C LYS A 217 -10.72 11.64 -17.25
N ASP A 218 -11.46 11.61 -16.16
CA ASP A 218 -12.93 11.51 -16.12
C ASP A 218 -13.63 12.87 -15.93
N GLY A 219 -12.87 13.97 -15.95
CA GLY A 219 -13.38 15.33 -15.79
C GLY A 219 -13.88 15.67 -14.39
N GLN A 220 -13.61 14.81 -13.40
CA GLN A 220 -14.00 14.99 -12.00
C GLN A 220 -12.76 15.11 -11.10
N ILE A 221 -12.88 15.97 -10.10
CA ILE A 221 -11.98 16.03 -8.94
C ILE A 221 -12.80 15.54 -7.75
N TYR A 222 -12.22 14.67 -6.95
CA TYR A 222 -12.83 14.16 -5.72
C TYR A 222 -12.28 14.96 -4.55
N GLU A 223 -13.12 15.28 -3.58
CA GLU A 223 -12.72 15.90 -2.32
C GLU A 223 -13.22 15.06 -1.14
N GLY A 224 -12.47 15.02 -0.05
CA GLY A 224 -12.74 14.24 1.16
C GLY A 224 -11.55 14.26 2.11
N THR A 225 -11.55 13.41 3.12
CA THR A 225 -10.44 13.32 4.10
C THR A 225 -9.18 12.68 3.50
N VAL A 226 -8.04 12.84 4.17
CA VAL A 226 -6.81 12.08 3.85
C VAL A 226 -7.09 10.57 3.89
N ALA A 227 -7.89 10.11 4.88
CA ALA A 227 -8.32 8.72 4.97
C ALA A 227 -9.12 8.26 3.74
N ASP A 228 -10.03 9.10 3.22
CA ASP A 228 -10.81 8.81 2.01
C ASP A 228 -9.91 8.74 0.77
N ALA A 229 -8.90 9.61 0.67
CA ALA A 229 -7.93 9.60 -0.43
C ALA A 229 -7.12 8.29 -0.44
N HIS A 230 -6.63 7.84 0.71
CA HIS A 230 -5.95 6.55 0.85
C HIS A 230 -6.87 5.37 0.54
N ALA A 231 -8.12 5.41 1.01
CA ALA A 231 -9.13 4.40 0.67
C ALA A 231 -9.45 4.38 -0.83
N ALA A 232 -9.35 5.53 -1.51
CA ALA A 232 -9.45 5.65 -2.96
C ALA A 232 -8.16 5.22 -3.71
N GLY A 233 -7.14 4.73 -2.99
CA GLY A 233 -5.90 4.22 -3.54
C GLY A 233 -4.92 5.31 -3.96
N LYS A 234 -4.95 6.49 -3.31
CA LYS A 234 -3.84 7.43 -3.37
C LYS A 234 -2.76 6.96 -2.39
N ASP A 235 -1.49 7.11 -2.75
CA ASP A 235 -0.36 6.58 -1.98
C ASP A 235 0.12 7.57 -0.91
N ARG A 236 -0.02 8.88 -1.16
CA ARG A 236 0.48 9.95 -0.28
C ARG A 236 -0.03 11.33 -0.68
N LEU A 237 0.20 12.30 0.20
CA LEU A 237 0.21 13.71 -0.14
C LEU A 237 1.29 13.98 -1.21
N VAL A 238 0.99 14.87 -2.15
CA VAL A 238 1.95 15.27 -3.18
C VAL A 238 3.25 15.76 -2.51
N SER A 239 4.41 15.23 -2.95
CA SER A 239 5.70 15.44 -2.25
C SER A 239 6.27 16.86 -2.36
N TYR A 240 5.53 17.79 -2.95
CA TYR A 240 5.87 19.20 -3.07
C TYR A 240 4.68 20.07 -2.66
N TRP A 241 3.89 19.58 -1.69
CA TRP A 241 2.68 20.22 -1.21
C TRP A 241 2.92 21.66 -0.74
N GLU A 242 4.08 21.95 -0.14
CA GLU A 242 4.47 23.31 0.27
C GLU A 242 4.41 24.30 -0.90
N ARG A 243 5.07 23.94 -2.02
CA ARG A 243 5.09 24.74 -3.24
C ARG A 243 3.70 24.89 -3.82
N GLU A 244 2.88 23.85 -3.75
CA GLU A 244 1.51 23.87 -4.25
C GLU A 244 0.61 24.79 -3.42
N ALA A 245 0.73 24.69 -2.09
CA ALA A 245 0.00 25.48 -1.11
C ALA A 245 0.20 26.98 -1.34
N VAL A 246 1.46 27.41 -1.52
CA VAL A 246 1.80 28.82 -1.76
C VAL A 246 1.36 29.30 -3.14
N ASN A 247 1.67 28.54 -4.20
CA ASN A 247 1.48 29.03 -5.56
C ASN A 247 0.04 28.94 -6.07
N TYR A 248 -0.75 28.02 -5.54
CA TYR A 248 -2.09 27.72 -6.08
C TYR A 248 -3.21 27.77 -5.05
N CYS A 249 -2.92 27.48 -3.78
CA CYS A 249 -3.96 27.35 -2.74
C CYS A 249 -4.12 28.59 -1.85
N GLY A 250 -3.26 29.61 -2.01
CA GLY A 250 -3.42 30.90 -1.33
C GLY A 250 -2.86 30.96 0.09
N TYR A 251 -2.02 30.01 0.48
CA TYR A 251 -1.29 30.05 1.75
C TYR A 251 -0.05 30.93 1.64
N SER A 252 0.32 31.62 2.72
CA SER A 252 1.60 32.33 2.79
C SER A 252 2.74 31.34 3.02
N GLN A 253 3.96 31.75 2.64
CA GLN A 253 5.16 30.96 2.94
C GLN A 253 5.30 30.72 4.45
N GLU A 254 5.06 31.75 5.26
CA GLU A 254 5.12 31.65 6.73
C GLU A 254 4.14 30.61 7.30
N GLN A 255 2.94 30.49 6.74
CA GLN A 255 1.97 29.47 7.17
C GLN A 255 2.43 28.07 6.81
N VAL A 256 3.00 27.90 5.62
CA VAL A 256 3.49 26.61 5.12
C VAL A 256 4.72 26.17 5.90
N ASP A 257 5.68 27.06 6.11
CA ASP A 257 6.91 26.79 6.87
C ASP A 257 6.56 26.39 8.32
N ALA A 258 5.61 27.09 8.97
CA ALA A 258 5.19 26.76 10.32
C ALA A 258 4.61 25.33 10.46
N VAL A 259 3.89 24.85 9.43
CA VAL A 259 3.34 23.48 9.42
C VAL A 259 4.42 22.46 9.08
N ALA A 260 5.31 22.77 8.15
CA ALA A 260 6.42 21.89 7.76
C ALA A 260 7.40 21.68 8.93
N ASP A 261 7.78 22.76 9.61
CA ASP A 261 8.66 22.72 10.78
C ASP A 261 8.02 21.91 11.92
N ALA A 262 6.70 22.04 12.13
CA ALA A 262 5.99 21.26 13.14
C ALA A 262 5.97 19.75 12.81
N ALA A 263 5.82 19.39 11.54
CA ALA A 263 5.86 17.99 11.11
C ALA A 263 7.27 17.38 11.26
N ASP A 264 8.33 18.16 11.03
CA ASP A 264 9.71 17.72 11.23
C ASP A 264 10.05 17.51 12.72
N ILE A 265 9.56 18.39 13.61
CA ILE A 265 9.78 18.26 15.07
C ILE A 265 9.14 16.98 15.63
N ASP A 266 7.92 16.65 15.23
CA ASP A 266 7.24 15.41 15.64
C ASP A 266 7.95 14.14 15.12
N SER A 267 8.83 14.27 14.11
CA SER A 267 9.61 13.15 13.57
C SER A 267 10.94 12.91 14.31
N GLU A 268 11.37 13.84 15.17
CA GLU A 268 12.69 13.87 15.83
C GLU A 268 12.70 13.55 17.33
N GLU A 269 11.58 13.26 18.00
CA GLU A 269 11.58 12.90 19.43
C GLU A 269 11.71 11.37 19.67
N PRO A 270 12.92 10.84 19.97
CA PRO A 270 13.03 9.85 21.02
C PRO A 270 13.03 10.63 22.34
N ILE A 271 11.96 10.52 23.12
CA ILE A 271 12.00 10.88 24.54
C ILE A 271 13.06 9.97 25.19
N GLU A 272 14.28 10.51 25.31
CA GLU A 272 15.37 9.89 26.06
C GLU A 272 14.90 9.84 27.51
N ALA A 273 14.48 8.66 27.96
CA ALA A 273 14.13 8.44 29.35
C ALA A 273 15.32 8.86 30.21
N PRO A 274 15.14 9.71 31.24
CA PRO A 274 16.25 10.15 32.07
C PRO A 274 16.88 8.92 32.73
N GLU A 275 18.19 8.73 32.51
CA GLU A 275 19.00 7.74 33.23
C GLU A 275 18.76 7.92 34.73
N GLU A 276 18.06 6.98 35.36
CA GLU A 276 18.06 6.84 36.81
C GLU A 276 19.49 6.54 37.25
N THR A 277 20.15 7.56 37.78
CA THR A 277 21.44 7.44 38.44
C THR A 277 21.26 6.47 39.62
N PRO A 278 21.95 5.32 39.68
CA PRO A 278 21.82 4.46 40.85
C PRO A 278 22.44 5.17 42.05
N ALA A 279 21.59 5.48 43.03
CA ALA A 279 22.03 5.94 44.34
C ALA A 279 22.97 4.89 44.95
N ALA A 280 24.15 5.35 45.34
CA ALA A 280 25.10 4.56 46.10
C ALA A 280 24.57 4.31 47.51
N GLU A 281 24.47 3.03 47.90
CA GLU A 281 24.64 2.53 49.26
C GLU A 281 25.35 1.17 49.24
#